data_AF-A0AAN9G2V1-F1
#
_entry.id   AF-A0AAN9G2V1-F1
#
_cell.length_a   1.000
_cell.length_b   1.000
_cell.length_c   1.000
_cell.angle_alpha   90.00
_cell.angle_beta   90.00
_cell.angle_gamma   90.00
#
_symmetry.space_group_name_H-M   'P 1'
#
loop_
_entity.id
_entity.type
_entity.pdbx_description
1 polymer ?
#
loop_
_entity_poly.entity_id
_entity_poly.type
_entity_poly.pdbx_seq_one_letter_code
_entity_poly.pdbx_strand_id
1 'polypeptide(L)'
;MGTYLLNIGVLLVFKFVIAKSSVMTSEGRQMTSPRGKMTQCVKTGPCSCRTADGVIDLSPLADTVIARYLDVPDTQGADLYSWNPCLSFTETPDCVDVAACQRGIDLKSSMNIGTQDSAQFVVTSGGHLTLQYTYTDPSGVNRTTVVTLECNPDAHDDEIAVYGEMVAFQYSLALTSRYACVRH
;
A
#
# COMPACT_ATOMS: atom_id res chain seq x y z
N MET A 1 52.62 14.73 38.15
CA MET A 1 53.33 14.13 37.01
C MET A 1 52.27 13.45 36.15
N GLY A 2 52.03 13.75 34.88
CA GLY A 2 52.69 14.66 33.96
C GLY A 2 51.66 15.29 33.02
N THR A 3 52.03 16.47 32.55
CA THR A 3 51.44 17.29 31.51
C THR A 3 51.69 16.68 30.13
N TYR A 4 50.70 16.69 29.25
CA TYR A 4 50.92 16.77 27.80
C TYR A 4 49.89 17.72 27.19
N LEU A 5 50.39 18.90 26.80
CA LEU A 5 49.82 19.75 25.77
C LEU A 5 50.19 19.12 24.42
N LEU A 6 49.27 19.06 23.46
CA LEU A 6 49.63 19.31 22.07
C LEU A 6 48.47 19.97 21.32
N ASN A 7 48.86 20.99 20.57
CA ASN A 7 48.09 21.96 19.83
C ASN A 7 48.00 21.51 18.35
N ILE A 8 47.39 22.35 17.50
CA ILE A 8 47.29 22.29 16.02
C ILE A 8 45.96 21.64 15.58
N GLY A 9 44.95 22.35 15.08
CA GLY A 9 44.98 23.51 14.18
C GLY A 9 44.81 23.03 12.75
N VAL A 10 43.56 22.75 12.32
CA VAL A 10 43.24 22.49 10.91
C VAL A 10 42.20 23.51 10.46
N LEU A 11 42.72 24.52 9.79
CA LEU A 11 42.02 25.53 9.01
C LEU A 11 41.53 24.87 7.72
N LEU A 12 40.23 24.64 7.57
CA LEU A 12 39.65 24.14 6.33
C LEU A 12 38.90 25.26 5.60
N VAL A 13 39.49 25.61 4.46
CA VAL A 13 39.14 26.66 3.51
C VAL A 13 37.78 26.37 2.88
N PHE A 14 36.76 27.18 3.19
CA PHE A 14 35.51 27.19 2.42
C PHE A 14 35.73 27.92 1.10
N LYS A 15 35.79 27.15 0.01
CA LYS A 15 35.74 27.68 -1.36
C LYS A 15 34.34 28.22 -1.64
N PHE A 16 34.26 29.53 -1.91
CA PHE A 16 33.10 30.17 -2.52
C PHE A 16 32.90 29.62 -3.93
N VAL A 17 31.75 29.00 -4.20
CA VAL A 17 31.28 28.73 -5.56
C VAL A 17 30.29 29.83 -5.93
N ILE A 18 30.68 30.65 -6.90
CA ILE A 18 29.86 31.70 -7.50
C ILE A 18 28.81 31.03 -8.39
N ALA A 19 27.54 31.07 -8.01
CA ALA A 19 26.45 30.68 -8.88
C ALA A 19 26.24 31.77 -9.95
N LYS A 20 26.43 31.40 -11.23
CA LYS A 20 26.10 32.26 -12.38
C LYS A 20 24.59 32.36 -12.53
N SER A 21 24.06 33.58 -12.51
CA SER A 21 22.74 33.88 -13.04
C SER A 21 22.71 33.63 -14.54
N SER A 22 21.78 32.80 -15.00
CA SER A 22 21.37 32.73 -16.40
C SER A 22 19.91 33.16 -16.51
N VAL A 23 19.73 34.29 -17.19
CA VAL A 23 18.45 34.75 -17.73
C VAL A 23 18.06 33.79 -18.86
N MET A 24 16.86 33.20 -18.79
CA MET A 24 16.23 32.52 -19.92
C MET A 24 14.86 33.10 -20.18
N THR A 25 14.67 33.44 -21.45
CA THR A 25 13.56 34.11 -22.11
C THR A 25 12.30 33.24 -22.18
N SER A 26 11.17 33.94 -22.26
CA SER A 26 9.82 33.47 -22.52
C SER A 26 9.66 32.68 -23.82
N GLU A 27 8.97 31.54 -23.77
CA GLU A 27 7.90 31.07 -24.67
C GLU A 27 7.62 29.57 -24.42
N GLY A 28 6.34 29.18 -24.34
CA GLY A 28 5.94 27.76 -24.43
C GLY A 28 5.47 27.10 -23.14
N ARG A 29 4.14 27.10 -22.97
CA ARG A 29 3.31 26.42 -21.97
C ARG A 29 3.63 24.92 -21.79
N GLN A 30 4.11 24.52 -20.61
CA GLN A 30 3.81 23.21 -20.04
C GLN A 30 3.70 23.35 -18.52
N MET A 31 2.47 23.50 -18.02
CA MET A 31 2.18 23.41 -16.61
C MET A 31 2.44 21.96 -16.18
N THR A 32 3.58 21.71 -15.54
CA THR A 32 3.71 20.55 -14.66
C THR A 32 2.73 20.76 -13.51
N SER A 33 1.57 20.10 -13.59
CA SER A 33 0.58 20.08 -12.51
C SER A 33 1.28 19.62 -11.22
N PRO A 34 1.17 20.34 -10.09
CA PRO A 34 1.65 19.84 -8.81
C PRO A 34 0.88 18.56 -8.54
N ARG A 35 1.56 17.42 -8.28
CA ARG A 35 0.98 16.08 -8.09
C ARG A 35 -0.44 16.19 -7.52
N GLY A 36 -1.42 16.13 -8.40
CA GLY A 36 -2.80 16.41 -8.05
C GLY A 36 -3.22 15.39 -7.01
N LYS A 37 -3.85 15.85 -5.94
CA LYS A 37 -4.50 14.94 -5.01
C LYS A 37 -5.48 14.07 -5.81
N MET A 38 -5.35 12.75 -5.72
CA MET A 38 -6.28 11.84 -6.39
C MET A 38 -7.69 12.15 -5.88
N THR A 39 -8.65 12.32 -6.79
CA THR A 39 -10.04 12.62 -6.45
C THR A 39 -10.98 11.46 -6.78
N GLN A 40 -10.58 10.57 -7.69
CA GLN A 40 -11.36 9.41 -8.11
C GLN A 40 -10.46 8.31 -8.68
N CYS A 41 -10.88 7.06 -8.47
CA CYS A 41 -10.38 5.92 -9.23
C CYS A 41 -11.57 5.07 -9.66
N VAL A 42 -11.94 5.16 -10.93
CA VAL A 42 -13.10 4.43 -11.47
C VAL A 42 -12.66 2.99 -11.72
N LYS A 43 -13.27 2.04 -11.00
CA LYS A 43 -13.00 0.60 -11.14
C LYS A 43 -13.15 0.18 -12.61
N THR A 44 -12.11 -0.45 -13.17
CA THR A 44 -12.09 -0.98 -14.55
C THR A 44 -12.03 -2.50 -14.58
N GLY A 45 -11.72 -3.13 -13.45
CA GLY A 45 -11.62 -4.57 -13.28
C GLY A 45 -11.60 -4.93 -11.78
N PRO A 46 -11.40 -6.21 -11.42
CA PRO A 46 -11.38 -6.62 -10.01
C PRO A 46 -10.28 -5.94 -9.19
N CYS A 47 -9.19 -5.54 -9.83
CA CYS A 47 -8.04 -4.94 -9.16
C CYS A 47 -7.33 -3.87 -10.00
N SER A 48 -8.06 -3.26 -10.93
CA SER A 48 -7.59 -2.12 -11.70
C SER A 48 -8.59 -0.99 -11.63
N CYS A 49 -8.09 0.24 -11.66
CA CYS A 49 -8.92 1.43 -11.72
C CYS A 49 -8.25 2.55 -12.52
N ARG A 50 -9.08 3.42 -13.10
CA ARG A 50 -8.66 4.55 -13.93
C ARG A 50 -8.85 5.86 -13.18
N THR A 51 -7.80 6.66 -13.11
CA THR A 51 -7.78 8.04 -12.61
C THR A 51 -7.78 9.03 -13.78
N ALA A 52 -7.77 10.33 -13.50
CA ALA A 52 -7.55 11.35 -14.53
C ALA A 52 -6.13 11.31 -15.10
N ASP A 53 -5.18 10.79 -14.31
CA ASP A 53 -3.76 10.77 -14.63
C ASP A 53 -3.29 9.42 -15.19
N GLY A 54 -4.15 8.38 -15.26
CA GLY A 54 -3.76 7.08 -15.81
C GLY A 54 -4.46 5.89 -15.16
N VAL A 55 -3.79 4.75 -15.14
CA VAL A 55 -4.33 3.48 -14.63
C VAL A 55 -3.47 2.95 -13.49
N ILE A 56 -4.12 2.46 -12.45
CA ILE A 56 -3.52 1.60 -11.42
C ILE A 56 -3.99 0.18 -11.71
N ASP A 57 -3.05 -0.76 -11.76
CA ASP A 57 -3.32 -2.16 -12.07
C ASP A 57 -2.50 -3.07 -11.16
N LEU A 58 -3.19 -3.76 -10.27
CA LEU A 58 -2.61 -4.72 -9.33
C LEU A 58 -2.55 -6.14 -9.90
N SER A 59 -3.04 -6.38 -11.13
CA SER A 59 -3.03 -7.72 -11.76
C SER A 59 -1.68 -8.44 -11.73
N PRO A 60 -0.52 -7.76 -11.84
CA PRO A 60 0.77 -8.45 -11.77
C PRO A 60 1.15 -8.96 -10.38
N LEU A 61 0.43 -8.56 -9.32
CA LEU A 61 0.65 -9.03 -7.96
C LEU A 61 -0.15 -10.28 -7.60
N ALA A 62 -1.17 -10.62 -8.39
CA ALA A 62 -2.06 -11.72 -8.05
C ALA A 62 -1.32 -13.06 -8.14
N ASP A 63 -1.45 -13.88 -7.10
CA ASP A 63 -1.07 -15.29 -7.16
C ASP A 63 -2.28 -16.12 -7.62
N THR A 64 -2.04 -17.18 -8.38
CA THR A 64 -3.09 -18.00 -9.01
C THR A 64 -3.41 -19.28 -8.24
N VAL A 65 -2.61 -19.60 -7.23
CA VAL A 65 -2.69 -20.88 -6.49
C VAL A 65 -3.05 -20.62 -5.03
N ILE A 66 -2.38 -19.65 -4.39
CA ILE A 66 -2.54 -19.34 -2.97
C ILE A 66 -2.74 -17.83 -2.77
N ALA A 67 -2.90 -17.38 -1.53
CA ALA A 67 -2.81 -15.96 -1.23
C ALA A 67 -1.41 -15.43 -1.57
N ARG A 68 -1.32 -14.30 -2.29
CA ARG A 68 -0.04 -13.62 -2.56
C ARG A 68 0.71 -13.31 -1.28
N TYR A 69 -0.02 -12.84 -0.27
CA TYR A 69 0.48 -12.61 1.07
C TYR A 69 -0.21 -13.62 1.97
N LEU A 70 0.52 -14.65 2.41
CA LEU A 70 -0.03 -15.77 3.17
C LEU A 70 0.39 -15.65 4.64
N ASP A 71 -0.55 -15.79 5.57
CA ASP A 71 -0.30 -15.88 7.01
C ASP A 71 0.62 -14.75 7.55
N VAL A 72 0.42 -13.51 7.10
CA VAL A 72 1.22 -12.36 7.55
C VAL A 72 0.74 -11.94 8.94
N PRO A 73 1.63 -11.89 9.95
CA PRO A 73 1.23 -11.51 11.30
C PRO A 73 0.84 -10.03 11.38
N ASP A 74 -0.14 -9.72 12.21
CA ASP A 74 -0.46 -8.33 12.52
C ASP A 74 0.59 -7.70 13.46
N THR A 75 0.54 -6.37 13.56
CA THR A 75 1.43 -5.61 14.45
C THR A 75 1.29 -5.94 15.94
N GLN A 76 0.20 -6.61 16.35
CA GLN A 76 -0.07 -6.99 17.74
C GLN A 76 0.38 -8.44 18.04
N GLY A 77 0.66 -9.24 17.01
CA GLY A 77 1.00 -10.66 17.11
C GLY A 77 -0.16 -11.56 17.53
N ALA A 78 -1.41 -11.10 17.37
CA ALA A 78 -2.61 -11.81 17.81
C ALA A 78 -3.15 -12.75 16.72
N ASP A 79 -3.07 -12.29 15.47
CA ASP A 79 -3.69 -12.92 14.33
C ASP A 79 -2.76 -12.90 13.10
N LEU A 80 -3.04 -13.81 12.18
CA LEU A 80 -2.40 -13.93 10.87
C LEU A 80 -3.41 -13.55 9.79
N TYR A 81 -2.92 -12.95 8.72
CA TYR A 81 -3.74 -12.45 7.64
C TYR A 81 -3.22 -12.90 6.28
N SER A 82 -4.12 -13.48 5.50
CA SER A 82 -3.88 -13.86 4.12
C SER A 82 -4.65 -12.92 3.19
N TRP A 83 -4.00 -12.39 2.17
CA TRP A 83 -4.62 -11.51 1.17
C TRP A 83 -4.09 -11.79 -0.23
N ASN A 84 -4.98 -11.76 -1.22
CA ASN A 84 -4.63 -11.84 -2.63
C ASN A 84 -5.35 -10.72 -3.39
N PRO A 85 -4.63 -9.84 -4.11
CA PRO A 85 -5.29 -8.94 -5.04
C PRO A 85 -5.84 -9.73 -6.24
N CYS A 86 -6.94 -9.25 -6.82
CA CYS A 86 -7.53 -9.69 -8.10
C CYS A 86 -8.18 -11.07 -8.17
N LEU A 87 -7.58 -12.09 -7.55
CA LEU A 87 -7.99 -13.48 -7.66
C LEU A 87 -8.40 -14.03 -6.30
N SER A 88 -9.50 -14.77 -6.27
CA SER A 88 -9.94 -15.45 -5.06
C SER A 88 -8.99 -16.61 -4.74
N PHE A 89 -8.85 -16.93 -3.47
CA PHE A 89 -8.13 -18.11 -3.01
C PHE A 89 -8.97 -18.88 -1.98
N THR A 90 -8.59 -20.13 -1.76
CA THR A 90 -9.16 -20.99 -0.72
C THR A 90 -8.00 -21.54 0.12
N GLU A 91 -8.05 -21.34 1.44
CA GLU A 91 -7.01 -21.85 2.36
C GLU A 91 -7.55 -22.72 3.49
N THR A 92 -8.77 -22.43 3.97
CA THR A 92 -9.44 -23.19 5.03
C THR A 92 -10.92 -23.34 4.71
N PRO A 93 -11.67 -24.21 5.44
CA PRO A 93 -13.12 -24.32 5.26
C PRO A 93 -13.90 -23.03 5.51
N ASP A 94 -13.40 -22.11 6.36
CA ASP A 94 -14.04 -20.81 6.62
C ASP A 94 -13.61 -19.72 5.62
N CYS A 95 -12.58 -19.99 4.82
CA CYS A 95 -12.00 -19.08 3.84
C CYS A 95 -11.94 -19.75 2.47
N VAL A 96 -13.12 -19.90 1.87
CA VAL A 96 -13.35 -20.42 0.52
C VAL A 96 -13.69 -19.28 -0.43
N ASP A 97 -13.01 -19.23 -1.57
CA ASP A 97 -13.17 -18.22 -2.63
C ASP A 97 -13.08 -16.76 -2.16
N VAL A 98 -12.20 -16.50 -1.17
CA VAL A 98 -12.05 -15.20 -0.50
C VAL A 98 -10.99 -14.32 -1.16
N ALA A 99 -11.08 -13.01 -0.93
CA ALA A 99 -10.00 -12.06 -1.22
C ALA A 99 -9.06 -11.91 -0.01
N ALA A 100 -9.60 -12.06 1.21
CA ALA A 100 -8.86 -11.93 2.45
C ALA A 100 -9.38 -12.89 3.52
N CYS A 101 -8.46 -13.46 4.31
CA CYS A 101 -8.76 -14.34 5.43
C CYS A 101 -7.98 -13.89 6.68
N GLN A 102 -8.62 -13.94 7.84
CA GLN A 102 -7.96 -13.86 9.14
C GLN A 102 -7.85 -15.26 9.73
N ARG A 103 -6.75 -15.54 10.42
CA ARG A 103 -6.54 -16.76 11.19
C ARG A 103 -6.00 -16.44 12.57
N GLY A 104 -6.46 -17.17 13.58
CA GLY A 104 -5.83 -17.10 14.90
C GLY A 104 -4.37 -17.57 14.80
N ILE A 105 -3.48 -16.98 15.61
CA ILE A 105 -2.05 -17.36 15.62
C ILE A 105 -1.81 -18.85 15.95
N ASP A 106 -2.77 -19.51 16.60
CA ASP A 106 -2.74 -20.95 16.90
C ASP A 106 -3.24 -21.83 15.74
N LEU A 107 -3.64 -21.21 14.63
CA LEU A 107 -4.15 -21.82 13.39
C LEU A 107 -5.45 -22.63 13.55
N LYS A 108 -6.16 -22.50 14.68
CA LYS A 108 -7.38 -23.29 14.94
C LYS A 108 -8.66 -22.59 14.52
N SER A 109 -8.63 -21.27 14.36
CA SER A 109 -9.75 -20.47 13.87
C SER A 109 -9.36 -19.77 12.58
N SER A 110 -10.33 -19.65 11.68
CA SER A 110 -10.24 -18.85 10.47
C SER A 110 -11.53 -18.09 10.23
N MET A 111 -11.44 -17.00 9.47
CA MET A 111 -12.57 -16.13 9.21
C MET A 111 -12.43 -15.42 7.86
N ASN A 112 -13.46 -15.53 7.02
CA ASN A 112 -13.60 -14.71 5.83
C ASN A 112 -13.80 -13.24 6.25
N ILE A 113 -12.92 -12.38 5.74
CA ILE A 113 -12.93 -10.93 6.02
C ILE A 113 -13.08 -10.08 4.74
N GLY A 114 -13.42 -10.72 3.62
CA GLY A 114 -13.71 -10.05 2.35
C GLY A 114 -13.63 -10.97 1.14
N THR A 115 -14.50 -10.73 0.15
CA THR A 115 -14.60 -11.51 -1.09
C THR A 115 -14.19 -10.68 -2.32
N GLN A 116 -13.70 -11.30 -3.39
CA GLN A 116 -13.23 -10.54 -4.57
C GLN A 116 -14.35 -9.79 -5.32
N ASP A 117 -15.55 -10.34 -5.34
CA ASP A 117 -16.71 -9.70 -5.98
C ASP A 117 -17.09 -8.37 -5.31
N SER A 118 -16.79 -8.24 -4.01
CA SER A 118 -17.03 -7.02 -3.22
C SER A 118 -15.97 -5.92 -3.42
N ALA A 119 -14.90 -6.18 -4.18
CA ALA A 119 -13.77 -5.25 -4.31
C ALA A 119 -14.21 -3.83 -4.73
N GLN A 120 -13.81 -2.80 -3.98
CA GLN A 120 -14.08 -1.39 -4.29
C GLN A 120 -12.85 -0.53 -4.13
N PHE A 121 -12.58 0.33 -5.12
CA PHE A 121 -11.56 1.37 -5.00
C PHE A 121 -12.18 2.61 -4.38
N VAL A 122 -11.63 3.07 -3.26
CA VAL A 122 -12.11 4.25 -2.53
C VAL A 122 -10.97 5.22 -2.33
N VAL A 123 -11.17 6.44 -2.82
CA VAL A 123 -10.26 7.56 -2.59
C VAL A 123 -10.71 8.30 -1.34
N THR A 124 -9.85 8.31 -0.32
CA THR A 124 -10.12 8.99 0.95
C THR A 124 -10.17 10.51 0.79
N SER A 125 -10.73 11.21 1.76
CA SER A 125 -10.68 12.68 1.80
C SER A 125 -9.25 13.22 1.84
N GLY A 126 -8.25 12.42 2.22
CA GLY A 126 -6.81 12.70 2.18
C GLY A 126 -6.16 12.49 0.82
N GLY A 127 -6.86 11.89 -0.15
CA GLY A 127 -6.35 11.57 -1.49
C GLY A 127 -5.57 10.25 -1.56
N HIS A 128 -5.58 9.48 -0.48
CA HIS A 128 -5.05 8.12 -0.46
C HIS A 128 -6.05 7.17 -1.11
N LEU A 129 -5.55 6.27 -1.94
CA LEU A 129 -6.34 5.23 -2.56
C LEU A 129 -6.36 3.99 -1.66
N THR A 130 -7.55 3.43 -1.46
CA THR A 130 -7.74 2.17 -0.75
C THR A 130 -8.48 1.18 -1.66
N LEU A 131 -8.19 -0.10 -1.48
CA LEU A 131 -8.94 -1.21 -2.04
C LEU A 131 -9.65 -1.92 -0.90
N GLN A 132 -10.97 -1.94 -0.95
CA GLN A 132 -11.82 -2.46 0.12
C GLN A 132 -12.53 -3.72 -0.31
N TYR A 133 -12.69 -4.65 0.62
CA TYR A 133 -13.43 -5.90 0.46
C TYR A 133 -14.39 -6.05 1.64
N THR A 134 -15.59 -6.55 1.38
CA THR A 134 -16.61 -6.75 2.40
C THR A 134 -17.13 -8.18 2.40
N TYR A 135 -17.51 -8.69 3.58
CA TYR A 135 -18.19 -9.96 3.75
C TYR A 135 -19.18 -9.86 4.91
N THR A 136 -20.41 -10.33 4.71
CA THR A 136 -21.39 -10.44 5.80
C THR A 136 -21.45 -11.89 6.26
N ASP A 137 -21.09 -12.14 7.51
CA ASP A 137 -21.10 -13.49 8.06
C ASP A 137 -22.54 -14.00 8.33
N PRO A 138 -22.73 -15.31 8.60
CA PRO A 138 -24.06 -15.88 8.83
C PRO A 138 -24.81 -15.28 10.02
N SER A 139 -24.11 -14.61 10.94
CA SER A 139 -24.73 -13.89 12.06
C SER A 139 -25.19 -12.47 11.70
N GLY A 140 -24.90 -12.02 10.48
CA GLY A 140 -25.24 -10.68 9.98
C GLY A 140 -24.20 -9.62 10.27
N VAL A 141 -23.01 -9.98 10.76
CA VAL A 141 -21.92 -9.03 11.00
C VAL A 141 -21.21 -8.73 9.69
N ASN A 142 -21.13 -7.44 9.34
CA ASN A 142 -20.39 -6.99 8.17
C ASN A 142 -18.92 -6.75 8.52
N ARG A 143 -18.04 -7.41 7.79
CA ARG A 143 -16.58 -7.38 7.92
C ARG A 143 -16.00 -6.66 6.74
N THR A 144 -15.01 -5.81 6.98
CA THR A 144 -14.38 -5.00 5.92
C THR A 144 -12.86 -5.09 6.02
N THR A 145 -12.22 -5.57 4.96
CA THR A 145 -10.78 -5.43 4.77
C THR A 145 -10.51 -4.14 4.02
N VAL A 146 -9.62 -3.30 4.54
CA VAL A 146 -9.18 -2.04 3.92
C VAL A 146 -7.69 -2.12 3.64
N VAL A 147 -7.33 -2.16 2.36
CA VAL A 147 -5.93 -2.16 1.91
C VAL A 147 -5.57 -0.77 1.42
N THR A 148 -4.67 -0.08 2.10
CA THR A 148 -4.11 1.19 1.63
C THR A 148 -3.09 0.92 0.53
N LEU A 149 -3.22 1.60 -0.61
CA LEU A 149 -2.32 1.45 -1.75
C LEU A 149 -1.27 2.57 -1.74
N GLU A 150 -0.03 2.19 -1.49
CA GLU A 150 1.10 3.11 -1.39
C GLU A 150 2.01 2.96 -2.62
N CYS A 151 2.03 4.00 -3.44
CA CYS A 151 2.90 4.04 -4.60
C CYS A 151 4.36 4.18 -4.18
N ASN A 152 5.18 3.20 -4.55
CA ASN A 152 6.63 3.30 -4.54
C ASN A 152 7.16 2.88 -5.92
N PRO A 153 7.53 3.84 -6.80
CA PRO A 153 7.96 3.51 -8.16
C PRO A 153 9.31 2.77 -8.21
N ASP A 154 10.12 2.93 -7.17
CA ASP A 154 11.46 2.34 -7.05
C ASP A 154 11.41 0.98 -6.32
N ALA A 155 10.23 0.50 -5.96
CA ALA A 155 10.04 -0.81 -5.32
C ALA A 155 10.48 -1.94 -6.26
N HIS A 156 11.54 -2.65 -5.87
CA HIS A 156 11.95 -3.87 -6.53
C HIS A 156 11.01 -5.03 -6.21
N ASP A 157 10.64 -5.14 -4.93
CA ASP A 157 9.67 -6.08 -4.37
C ASP A 157 8.48 -5.31 -3.77
N ASP A 158 7.32 -5.98 -3.70
CA ASP A 158 6.13 -5.50 -2.99
C ASP A 158 6.19 -5.85 -1.49
N GLU A 159 5.72 -4.91 -0.65
CA GLU A 159 5.68 -5.07 0.80
C GLU A 159 4.24 -4.94 1.31
N ILE A 160 3.86 -5.81 2.24
CA ILE A 160 2.58 -5.75 2.94
C ILE A 160 2.81 -5.53 4.43
N ALA A 161 2.15 -4.51 4.97
CA ALA A 161 2.04 -4.29 6.41
C ALA A 161 0.61 -4.63 6.86
N VAL A 162 0.48 -5.42 7.91
CA VAL A 162 -0.81 -5.83 8.47
C VAL A 162 -0.95 -5.22 9.86
N TYR A 163 -1.90 -4.30 10.01
CA TYR A 163 -2.18 -3.67 11.30
C TYR A 163 -3.17 -4.49 12.14
N GLY A 164 -3.98 -5.32 11.48
CA GLY A 164 -5.00 -6.15 12.11
C GLY A 164 -6.34 -5.45 12.23
N GLU A 165 -7.18 -5.92 13.15
CA GLU A 165 -8.50 -5.34 13.44
C GLU A 165 -8.37 -4.06 14.29
N MET A 166 -8.21 -2.92 13.61
CA MET A 166 -8.00 -1.62 14.28
C MET A 166 -9.30 -1.00 14.81
N VAL A 167 -10.42 -1.37 14.20
CA VAL A 167 -11.79 -1.03 14.60
C VAL A 167 -12.59 -2.31 14.46
N ALA A 168 -13.59 -2.51 15.34
CA ALA A 168 -14.41 -3.72 15.30
C ALA A 168 -14.90 -4.03 13.88
N PHE A 169 -14.58 -5.24 13.41
CA PHE A 169 -14.88 -5.81 12.09
C PHE A 169 -14.24 -5.09 10.90
N GLN A 170 -13.21 -4.27 11.14
CA GLN A 170 -12.44 -3.58 10.11
C GLN A 170 -10.94 -3.91 10.20
N TYR A 171 -10.43 -4.56 9.16
CA TYR A 171 -9.08 -5.09 9.09
C TYR A 171 -8.22 -4.20 8.19
N SER A 172 -7.15 -3.64 8.75
CA SER A 172 -6.32 -2.64 8.07
C SER A 172 -5.01 -3.23 7.59
N LEU A 173 -4.75 -3.10 6.29
CA LEU A 173 -3.51 -3.49 5.63
C LEU A 173 -2.96 -2.31 4.82
N ALA A 174 -1.66 -2.31 4.54
CA ALA A 174 -1.02 -1.38 3.60
C ALA A 174 -0.11 -2.14 2.65
N LEU A 175 -0.31 -1.92 1.35
CA LEU A 175 0.50 -2.45 0.27
C LEU A 175 1.40 -1.34 -0.28
N THR A 176 2.71 -1.49 -0.16
CA THR A 176 3.70 -0.64 -0.81
C THR A 176 4.21 -1.33 -2.07
N SER A 177 3.95 -0.74 -3.24
CA SER A 177 4.29 -1.39 -4.52
C SER A 177 4.41 -0.41 -5.69
N ARG A 178 5.22 -0.76 -6.69
CA ARG A 178 5.25 -0.07 -7.99
C ARG A 178 3.96 -0.25 -8.81
N TYR A 179 3.13 -1.23 -8.47
CA TYR A 179 1.84 -1.48 -9.12
C TYR A 179 0.71 -0.63 -8.51
N ALA A 180 0.93 -0.06 -7.32
CA ALA A 180 0.04 0.94 -6.71
C ALA A 180 0.24 2.35 -7.31
N CYS A 181 1.23 2.53 -8.18
CA CYS A 181 1.49 3.78 -8.89
C CYS A 181 0.63 3.92 -10.14
N VAL A 182 0.21 5.16 -10.45
CA VAL A 182 -0.47 5.48 -11.71
C VAL A 182 0.49 5.29 -12.89
N ARG A 183 0.03 4.61 -13.95
CA ARG A 183 0.74 4.40 -15.22
C ARG A 183 -0.05 4.97 -16.40
N HIS A 184 0.67 5.38 -17.44
CA HIS A 184 0.12 5.94 -18.67
C HIS A 184 0.16 4.92 -19.82
#